data_AF-A0A356QDY4-F1
#
_entry.id   AF-A0A356QDY4-F1
#
_cell.length_a   1.000
_cell.length_b   1.000
_cell.length_c   1.000
_cell.angle_alpha   90.00
_cell.angle_beta   90.00
_cell.angle_gamma   90.00
#
_symmetry.space_group_name_H-M   'P 1'
#
loop_
_entity.id
_entity.type
_entity.pdbx_description
1 polymer ?
#
loop_
_entity_poly.entity_id
_entity_poly.type
_entity_poly.pdbx_seq_one_letter_code
_entity_poly.pdbx_strand_id
1 'polypeptide(L)'
;KRMIEATRQQVPIEKLAAHFHDTYGMAIANLYAVLEEGVSVIDAATAGLGGCPYAKGASGNVATEDVLYLLEGLGIDTGIDLQAVIDTGYWITQQLGRKPSAKVALAKGCAKSSKA
;
A
#
# COMPACT_ATOMS: atom_id res chain seq x y z
N LYS A 1 1.35 13.58 -11.04
CA LYS A 1 1.26 13.77 -12.51
C LYS A 1 2.54 14.41 -13.07
N ARG A 2 2.73 15.74 -13.11
CA ARG A 2 3.97 16.39 -13.63
C ARG A 2 5.33 15.67 -13.50
N MET A 3 5.66 15.12 -12.33
CA MET A 3 6.89 14.32 -12.14
C MET A 3 6.96 13.09 -13.06
N ILE A 4 5.88 12.30 -13.15
CA ILE A 4 5.82 11.13 -14.02
C ILE A 4 5.80 11.53 -15.49
N GLU A 5 5.12 12.62 -15.83
CA GLU A 5 5.10 13.18 -17.19
C GLU A 5 6.49 13.59 -17.67
N ALA A 6 7.28 14.24 -16.81
CA ALA A 6 8.65 14.59 -17.13
C ALA A 6 9.55 13.36 -17.24
N THR A 7 9.37 12.39 -16.33
CA THR A 7 10.19 11.17 -16.30
C THR A 7 9.93 10.28 -17.52
N ARG A 8 8.66 10.16 -17.95
CA ARG A 8 8.29 9.31 -19.08
C ARG A 8 8.75 9.84 -20.45
N GLN A 9 9.25 11.08 -20.51
CA GLN A 9 9.93 11.60 -21.71
C GLN A 9 11.32 10.99 -21.91
N GLN A 10 11.92 10.43 -20.85
CA GLN A 10 13.29 9.89 -20.86
C GLN A 10 13.31 8.37 -20.66
N VAL A 11 12.33 7.83 -19.93
CA VAL A 11 12.24 6.39 -19.61
C VAL A 11 10.84 5.87 -19.97
N PRO A 12 10.70 4.76 -20.72
CA PRO A 12 9.39 4.19 -21.03
C PRO A 12 8.56 3.92 -19.77
N ILE A 13 7.25 4.17 -19.82
CA ILE A 13 6.35 4.08 -18.66
C ILE A 13 6.33 2.66 -18.06
N GLU A 14 6.52 1.64 -18.89
CA GLU A 14 6.57 0.22 -18.51
C GLU A 14 7.81 -0.13 -17.66
N LYS A 15 8.81 0.77 -17.61
CA LYS A 15 10.01 0.65 -16.78
C LYS A 15 9.95 1.53 -15.53
N LEU A 16 8.82 2.19 -15.28
CA LEU A 16 8.63 3.05 -14.11
C LEU A 16 7.77 2.35 -13.06
N ALA A 17 8.15 2.50 -11.80
CA ALA A 17 7.39 2.09 -10.65
C ALA A 17 7.12 3.29 -9.74
N ALA A 18 6.06 3.23 -8.94
CA ALA A 18 5.75 4.25 -7.96
C ALA A 18 5.88 3.71 -6.53
N HIS A 19 6.61 4.45 -5.69
CA HIS A 19 6.78 4.19 -4.27
C HIS A 19 6.34 5.42 -3.48
N PHE A 20 5.25 5.30 -2.74
CA PHE A 20 4.72 6.40 -1.92
C PHE A 20 4.68 6.04 -0.45
N HIS A 21 5.12 7.00 0.38
CA HIS A 21 4.89 6.97 1.82
C HIS A 21 3.58 7.66 2.14
N ASP A 22 2.89 7.17 3.18
CA ASP A 22 1.60 7.72 3.60
C ASP A 22 1.72 8.63 4.83
N THR A 23 2.90 9.25 5.02
CA THR A 23 3.21 10.18 6.12
C THR A 23 2.15 11.27 6.31
N TYR A 24 1.59 11.76 5.20
CA TYR A 24 0.61 12.85 5.17
C TYR A 24 -0.76 12.42 4.62
N GLY A 25 -1.04 11.11 4.55
CA GLY A 25 -2.33 10.60 4.07
C GLY A 25 -2.58 10.81 2.57
N MET A 26 -1.53 11.00 1.77
CA MET A 26 -1.62 11.33 0.35
C MET A 26 -1.24 10.16 -0.56
N ALA A 27 -0.79 9.02 -0.02
CA ALA A 27 -0.21 7.97 -0.85
C ALA A 27 -1.22 7.37 -1.84
N ILE A 28 -2.44 7.08 -1.39
CA ILE A 28 -3.51 6.55 -2.26
C ILE A 28 -3.91 7.55 -3.35
N ALA A 29 -4.01 8.84 -3.01
CA ALA A 29 -4.32 9.88 -4.00
C ALA A 29 -3.20 10.02 -5.05
N ASN A 30 -1.94 9.97 -4.62
CA ASN A 30 -0.79 10.02 -5.53
C ASN A 30 -0.70 8.76 -6.40
N LEU A 31 -0.99 7.59 -5.83
CA LEU A 31 -1.05 6.32 -6.54
C LEU A 31 -2.12 6.36 -7.64
N TYR A 32 -3.34 6.76 -7.29
CA TYR A 32 -4.41 6.94 -8.27
C TYR A 32 -3.98 7.88 -9.40
N ALA A 33 -3.34 9.00 -9.05
CA ALA A 33 -2.88 9.97 -10.02
C ALA A 33 -1.76 9.46 -10.96
N VAL A 34 -0.95 8.46 -10.57
CA VAL A 34 0.06 7.86 -11.47
C VAL A 34 -0.47 6.65 -12.24
N LEU A 35 -1.48 5.94 -11.72
CA LEU A 35 -2.22 4.92 -12.49
C LEU A 35 -2.85 5.56 -13.73
N GLU A 36 -3.46 6.75 -13.58
CA GLU A 36 -4.04 7.50 -14.71
C GLU A 36 -3.01 7.90 -15.78
N GLU A 37 -1.72 7.93 -15.42
CA GLU A 37 -0.61 8.23 -16.34
C GLU A 37 0.03 6.97 -16.94
N GLY A 38 -0.50 5.78 -16.60
CA GLY A 38 -0.07 4.48 -17.15
C GLY A 38 0.96 3.72 -16.32
N VAL A 39 1.33 4.18 -15.12
CA VAL A 39 2.18 3.39 -14.21
C VAL A 39 1.43 2.14 -13.78
N SER A 40 2.07 0.97 -13.86
CA SER A 40 1.46 -0.33 -13.54
C SER A 40 2.23 -1.14 -12.48
N VAL A 41 3.35 -0.62 -11.99
CA VAL A 41 4.15 -1.24 -10.92
C VAL A 41 4.13 -0.31 -9.70
N ILE A 42 3.65 -0.82 -8.57
CA ILE A 42 3.49 -0.06 -7.33
C ILE A 42 4.23 -0.80 -6.21
N ASP A 43 5.09 -0.07 -5.50
CA ASP A 43 5.69 -0.54 -4.26
C ASP A 43 4.80 -0.16 -3.07
N ALA A 44 4.57 -1.14 -2.19
CA ALA A 44 3.78 -1.00 -0.97
C ALA A 44 4.33 -1.93 0.11
N ALA A 45 3.88 -1.77 1.35
CA ALA A 45 4.24 -2.68 2.43
C ALA A 45 3.00 -3.20 3.15
N THR A 46 2.92 -4.52 3.33
CA THR A 46 1.87 -5.18 4.11
C THR A 46 1.71 -4.50 5.47
N ALA A 47 0.48 -4.37 5.95
CA ALA A 47 0.10 -3.70 7.20
C ALA A 47 0.55 -2.24 7.34
N GLY A 48 1.02 -1.60 6.25
CA GLY A 48 1.69 -0.30 6.29
C GLY A 48 3.04 -0.34 7.01
N LEU A 49 3.72 -1.49 6.98
CA LEU A 49 5.03 -1.65 7.60
C LEU A 49 6.02 -0.62 7.02
N GLY A 50 6.89 -0.14 7.89
CA GLY A 50 7.83 0.95 7.61
C GLY A 50 7.75 2.00 8.70
N GLY A 51 8.31 3.17 8.41
CA GLY A 51 8.49 4.25 9.39
C GLY A 51 9.87 4.19 10.05
N CYS A 52 10.35 5.35 10.49
CA CYS A 52 11.67 5.48 11.09
C CYS A 52 11.60 5.19 12.60
N PRO A 53 12.39 4.25 13.15
CA PRO A 53 12.46 4.03 14.59
C PRO A 53 12.87 5.28 15.39
N TYR A 54 13.48 6.27 14.72
CA TYR A 54 13.96 7.53 15.31
C TYR A 54 13.00 8.73 15.11
N ALA A 55 11.99 8.62 14.23
CA ALA A 55 11.03 9.70 13.97
C ALA A 55 9.63 9.31 14.46
N LYS A 56 9.31 9.67 15.71
CA LYS A 56 7.98 9.46 16.30
C LYS A 56 6.90 10.18 15.46
N GLY A 57 6.08 9.41 14.76
CA GLY A 57 4.85 9.91 14.12
C GLY A 57 4.84 9.91 12.59
N ALA A 58 5.96 9.62 11.91
CA ALA A 58 5.91 9.43 10.47
C ALA A 58 5.24 8.07 10.15
N SER A 59 4.06 8.09 9.51
CA SER A 59 3.53 6.88 8.88
C SER A 59 4.54 6.35 7.85
N GLY A 60 4.57 5.03 7.68
CA GLY A 60 5.52 4.34 6.81
C GLY A 60 5.10 4.38 5.34
N ASN A 61 5.38 3.27 4.67
CA ASN A 61 4.94 3.05 3.30
C ASN A 61 3.41 3.02 3.22
N VAL A 62 2.88 3.23 2.02
CA VAL A 62 1.48 2.89 1.74
C VAL A 62 1.23 1.42 2.05
N ALA A 63 0.09 1.13 2.69
CA ALA A 63 -0.28 -0.22 3.03
C ALA A 63 -0.72 -1.01 1.79
N THR A 64 -0.17 -2.21 1.60
CA THR A 64 -0.54 -3.09 0.47
C THR A 64 -2.05 -3.36 0.44
N GLU A 65 -2.69 -3.53 1.60
CA GLU A 65 -4.13 -3.78 1.71
C GLU A 65 -4.96 -2.60 1.21
N ASP A 66 -4.52 -1.37 1.49
CA ASP A 66 -5.21 -0.16 1.06
C ASP A 66 -5.04 0.05 -0.46
N VAL A 67 -3.88 -0.32 -1.01
CA VAL A 67 -3.64 -0.35 -2.47
C VAL A 67 -4.52 -1.38 -3.16
N LEU A 68 -4.50 -2.63 -2.68
CA LEU A 68 -5.30 -3.71 -3.26
C LEU A 68 -6.79 -3.39 -3.25
N TYR A 69 -7.29 -2.82 -2.16
CA TYR A 69 -8.69 -2.39 -2.06
C TYR A 69 -9.06 -1.32 -3.09
N LEU A 70 -8.18 -0.34 -3.33
CA LEU A 70 -8.39 0.63 -4.41
C LEU A 70 -8.44 -0.07 -5.76
N LEU A 71 -7.45 -0.92 -6.06
CA LEU A 71 -7.32 -1.58 -7.36
C LEU A 71 -8.53 -2.50 -7.64
N GLU A 72 -8.98 -3.26 -6.65
CA GLU A 72 -10.20 -4.08 -6.73
C GLU A 72 -11.44 -3.21 -7.01
N GLY A 73 -11.59 -2.09 -6.31
CA GLY A 73 -12.68 -1.14 -6.53
C GLY A 73 -12.66 -0.47 -7.90
N LEU A 74 -11.49 -0.37 -8.53
CA LEU A 74 -11.32 0.12 -9.90
C LEU A 74 -11.45 -1.00 -10.96
N GLY A 75 -11.63 -2.26 -10.55
CA GLY A 75 -11.69 -3.41 -11.45
C GLY A 75 -10.34 -3.79 -12.07
N ILE A 76 -9.22 -3.39 -11.44
CA ILE A 76 -7.87 -3.72 -11.88
C ILE A 76 -7.44 -5.04 -11.23
N ASP A 77 -7.20 -6.06 -12.04
CA ASP A 77 -6.70 -7.35 -11.56
C ASP A 77 -5.22 -7.26 -11.17
N THR A 78 -4.92 -7.82 -9.99
CA THR A 78 -3.56 -7.92 -9.46
C THR A 78 -3.12 -9.38 -9.28
N GLY A 79 -4.05 -10.33 -9.34
CA GLY A 79 -3.80 -11.74 -8.98
C GLY A 79 -3.52 -11.99 -7.50
N ILE A 80 -3.72 -11.00 -6.62
CA ILE A 80 -3.40 -11.10 -5.18
C ILE A 80 -4.69 -11.25 -4.35
N ASP A 81 -4.70 -12.24 -3.46
CA ASP A 81 -5.77 -12.41 -2.47
C ASP A 81 -5.64 -11.38 -1.33
N LEU A 82 -6.55 -10.40 -1.32
CA LEU A 82 -6.59 -9.36 -0.31
C LEU A 82 -6.73 -9.92 1.13
N GLN A 83 -7.53 -10.95 1.35
CA GLN A 83 -7.72 -11.51 2.68
C GLN A 83 -6.46 -12.22 3.18
N ALA A 84 -5.74 -12.90 2.30
CA ALA A 84 -4.45 -13.51 2.63
C ALA A 84 -3.40 -12.46 3.03
N VAL A 85 -3.38 -11.30 2.36
CA VAL A 85 -2.50 -10.18 2.73
C VAL A 85 -2.90 -9.58 4.08
N ILE A 86 -4.20 -9.38 4.33
CA ILE A 86 -4.70 -8.90 5.63
C ILE A 86 -4.24 -9.83 6.76
N ASP A 87 -4.45 -11.14 6.62
CA ASP A 87 -4.05 -12.12 7.62
C ASP A 87 -2.53 -12.13 7.85
N THR A 88 -1.74 -11.99 6.77
CA THR A 88 -0.28 -11.85 6.85
C THR A 88 0.12 -10.57 7.60
N GLY A 89 -0.59 -9.47 7.35
CA GLY A 89 -0.38 -8.19 8.04
C GLY A 89 -0.65 -8.26 9.54
N TYR A 90 -1.72 -8.94 9.95
CA TYR A 90 -1.97 -9.22 11.37
C TYR A 90 -0.89 -10.12 11.98
N TRP A 91 -0.48 -11.18 11.30
CA TRP A 91 0.57 -12.08 11.79
C TRP A 91 1.89 -11.33 12.03
N ILE A 92 2.39 -10.59 11.03
CA ILE A 92 3.69 -9.93 11.16
C ILE A 92 3.67 -8.79 12.19
N THR A 93 2.57 -8.05 12.27
CA THR A 93 2.44 -6.96 13.26
C THR A 93 2.37 -7.51 14.68
N GLN A 94 1.73 -8.67 14.88
CA GLN A 94 1.78 -9.40 16.15
C GLN A 94 3.22 -9.80 16.53
N GLN A 95 4.02 -10.33 15.59
CA GLN A 95 5.43 -10.65 15.85
C GLN A 95 6.26 -9.41 16.25
N LEU A 96 5.88 -8.24 15.73
CA LEU A 96 6.51 -6.96 16.02
C LEU A 96 5.94 -6.24 17.26
N GLY A 97 4.97 -6.85 17.95
CA GLY A 97 4.33 -6.26 19.14
C GLY A 97 3.57 -4.96 18.85
N ARG A 98 3.07 -4.77 17.63
CA ARG A 98 2.31 -3.58 17.22
C ARG A 98 1.03 -3.95 16.47
N LYS A 99 0.15 -2.98 16.28
CA LYS A 99 -1.06 -3.13 15.44
C LYS A 99 -0.74 -2.79 13.97
N PRO A 100 -1.48 -3.35 13.01
CA PRO A 100 -1.41 -2.88 11.63
C PRO A 100 -1.89 -1.43 11.52
N SER A 101 -1.29 -0.66 10.60
CA SER A 101 -1.74 0.70 10.28
C SER A 101 -2.63 0.75 9.03
N ALA A 102 -2.67 -0.32 8.24
CA ALA A 102 -3.54 -0.47 7.08
C ALA A 102 -5.02 -0.30 7.43
N LYS A 103 -5.70 0.64 6.79
CA LYS A 103 -7.10 0.99 7.13
C LYS A 103 -8.06 -0.12 6.77
N VAL A 104 -7.86 -0.76 5.62
CA VAL A 104 -8.66 -1.88 5.13
C VAL A 104 -8.51 -3.10 6.05
N ALA A 105 -7.29 -3.41 6.49
CA ALA A 105 -7.05 -4.52 7.42
C ALA A 105 -7.75 -4.29 8.77
N LEU A 106 -7.72 -3.06 9.29
CA LEU A 106 -8.43 -2.69 10.51
C LEU A 106 -9.94 -2.80 10.37
N ALA A 107 -10.49 -2.43 9.20
CA ALA A 107 -11.92 -2.48 8.94
C ALA A 107 -12.46 -3.91 8.70
N LYS A 108 -11.72 -4.73 7.94
CA LYS A 108 -12.13 -6.11 7.59
C LYS A 108 -11.80 -7.12 8.69
N GLY A 109 -10.76 -6.88 9.48
CA GLY A 109 -10.30 -7.80 10.53
C GLY A 109 -9.54 -9.02 9.99
N CYS A 110 -8.83 -9.70 10.89
CA CYS A 110 -8.18 -10.98 10.59
C CYS A 110 -9.22 -12.11 10.57
N ALA A 111 -9.19 -13.00 9.59
CA ALA A 111 -10.10 -14.15 9.56
C ALA A 111 -9.81 -15.16 10.68
N LYS A 112 -8.56 -15.21 11.15
CA LYS A 112 -8.07 -16.17 12.16
C LYS A 112 -8.26 -15.72 13.61
N SER A 113 -8.87 -14.56 13.87
CA SER A 113 -9.08 -14.05 15.24
C SER A 113 -10.30 -14.65 15.96
N SER A 114 -11.02 -15.58 15.32
CA SER A 114 -12.12 -16.34 15.94
C SER A 114 -11.61 -17.62 16.63
N LYS A 115 -10.84 -17.47 17.71
CA LYS A 115 -10.72 -18.39 18.86
C LYS A 115 -9.55 -17.96 19.77
N ALA A 116 -9.90 -17.30 20.87
CA ALA A 116 -9.18 -17.36 22.13
C ALA A 116 -10.24 -17.38 23.24
#